data_AF-A0A6L3EUA4-F1
#
_entry.id   AF-A0A6L3EUA4-F1
#
_cell.length_a   1.000
_cell.length_b   1.000
_cell.length_c   1.000
_cell.angle_alpha   90.00
_cell.angle_beta   90.00
_cell.angle_gamma   90.00
#
_symmetry.space_group_name_H-M   'P 1'
#
loop_
_entity.id
_entity.type
_entity.pdbx_description
1 polymer ?
#
loop_
_entity_poly.entity_id
_entity_poly.type
_entity_poly.pdbx_seq_one_letter_code
_entity_poly.pdbx_strand_id
1 'polypeptide(L)'
;MKLSNFLIFVFVLLAIGCTSQAAVEDVQPTAIAVGGDTAVPPTPTLISPTLMVEVTKTAVSPTAIPTETLQPPTPTSAPPTAAPTLDVTARTETLKEIMTATLQSENDSDAPFAGYEGLYAAPLPFSQGPPLWLVHSIGFRSFDPMQNHFVAVFVYENGSFREIGRVDLEFPDILFDHSVMSEERNGRLWLEVESGVGAHGGCYNLLRVDQGILIADEAHCHSSPGGVGYLSDLNQDGSPDIVLNNTNDYVFCYACSIRLPDYTVKSWNGNFWEPIELAFLSSPDPEIILSNEAVAMANAGLWQDAERIMNNVTSQDPTVIWNRILINLHAESHREFINYDIYPFLQNIFYGDYDAALAPMRPFTVEALFSDPQSNPMMVGSPTEGMPDILADWIIVSTENALSVQPDLAAAHFLRGWGTFLIAPSDPGVIEDIERAVSNAPDEPLYNEALSYLRSISP
;
A
#
# COMPACT_ATOMS: atom_id res chain seq x y z
N MET A 1 -1.43 -9.10 26.86
CA MET A 1 -0.21 -9.08 26.02
C MET A 1 0.06 -7.62 25.67
N LYS A 2 1.33 -7.21 25.73
CA LYS A 2 1.76 -5.81 25.90
C LYS A 2 1.37 -4.94 24.69
N LEU A 3 0.49 -3.95 24.92
CA LEU A 3 0.39 -2.75 24.09
C LEU A 3 1.65 -1.92 24.35
N SER A 4 2.35 -1.51 23.29
CA SER A 4 3.45 -0.55 23.37
C SER A 4 3.29 0.50 22.28
N ASN A 5 2.91 1.71 22.73
CA ASN A 5 3.30 3.03 22.25
C ASN A 5 3.41 3.24 20.73
N PHE A 6 2.29 3.63 20.11
CA PHE A 6 2.29 4.42 18.89
C PHE A 6 2.58 5.89 19.27
N LEU A 7 3.74 6.41 18.87
CA LEU A 7 4.11 7.81 19.09
C LEU A 7 3.55 8.64 17.92
N ILE A 8 2.45 9.35 18.14
CA ILE A 8 1.89 10.29 17.16
C ILE A 8 2.81 11.52 17.10
N PHE A 9 3.50 11.70 15.98
CA PHE A 9 4.20 12.94 15.66
C PHE A 9 3.19 13.96 15.12
N VAL A 10 2.88 14.97 15.94
CA VAL A 10 2.07 16.12 15.51
C VAL A 10 2.99 17.12 14.80
N PHE A 11 2.85 17.23 13.48
CA PHE A 11 3.39 18.37 12.73
C PHE A 11 2.55 19.62 13.00
N VAL A 12 3.12 20.61 13.67
CA VAL A 12 2.55 21.97 13.75
C VAL A 12 2.94 22.70 12.47
N LEU A 13 2.07 22.65 11.45
CA LEU A 13 2.19 23.50 10.27
C LEU A 13 1.67 24.91 10.59
N LEU A 14 2.57 25.90 10.56
CA LEU A 14 2.22 27.31 10.48
C LEU A 14 1.59 27.56 9.10
N ALA A 15 0.28 27.82 9.06
CA ALA A 15 -0.40 28.29 7.85
C ALA A 15 0.08 29.69 7.49
N ILE A 16 1.00 29.79 6.54
CA ILE A 16 1.27 31.03 5.80
C ILE A 16 0.41 30.95 4.55
N GLY A 17 -0.62 31.81 4.47
CA GLY A 17 -1.47 31.93 3.30
C GLY A 17 -0.67 32.36 2.07
N CYS A 18 -0.38 31.40 1.19
CA CYS A 18 0.12 31.67 -0.16
C CYS A 18 -1.07 31.73 -1.12
N THR A 19 -1.54 32.94 -1.42
CA THR A 19 -2.32 33.19 -2.63
C THR A 19 -1.36 33.21 -3.82
N SER A 20 -1.21 32.09 -4.54
CA SER A 20 -0.52 32.04 -5.83
C SER A 20 -1.51 31.79 -6.94
N GLN A 21 -1.83 32.86 -7.67
CA GLN A 21 -2.53 32.81 -8.93
C GLN A 21 -1.50 32.39 -10.01
N ALA A 22 -1.40 31.08 -10.27
CA ALA A 22 -0.59 30.56 -11.36
C ALA A 22 -1.47 30.48 -12.64
N ALA A 23 -0.94 30.99 -13.74
CA ALA A 23 -1.57 30.93 -15.04
C ALA A 23 -1.67 29.47 -15.50
N VAL A 24 -2.87 29.05 -15.88
CA VAL A 24 -3.16 27.77 -16.50
C VAL A 24 -2.59 27.80 -17.91
N GLU A 25 -1.52 27.05 -18.15
CA GLU A 25 -1.10 26.66 -19.50
C GLU A 25 -1.92 25.43 -19.92
N ASP A 26 -2.62 25.59 -21.04
CA ASP A 26 -3.60 24.69 -21.62
C ASP A 26 -2.91 23.41 -22.15
N VAL A 27 -2.90 22.35 -21.35
CA VAL A 27 -2.45 21.01 -21.77
C VAL A 27 -3.67 20.24 -22.26
N GLN A 28 -3.86 20.22 -23.59
CA GLN A 28 -4.82 19.38 -24.27
C GLN A 28 -4.52 17.88 -24.01
N PRO A 29 -5.48 17.06 -23.56
CA PRO A 29 -5.29 15.63 -23.42
C PRO A 29 -5.22 14.98 -24.82
N THR A 30 -4.13 14.27 -25.07
CA THR A 30 -3.95 13.51 -26.31
C THR A 30 -4.78 12.23 -26.22
N ALA A 31 -5.74 12.08 -27.13
CA ALA A 31 -6.59 10.90 -27.26
C ALA A 31 -5.77 9.61 -27.46
N ILE A 32 -6.07 8.59 -26.65
CA ILE A 32 -5.53 7.24 -26.81
C ILE A 32 -6.26 6.58 -27.99
N ALA A 33 -5.52 6.35 -29.08
CA ALA A 33 -6.00 5.59 -30.23
C ALA A 33 -5.90 4.07 -29.94
N VAL A 34 -7.03 3.38 -30.04
CA VAL A 34 -7.14 1.92 -30.00
C VAL A 34 -6.58 1.35 -31.31
N GLY A 35 -5.39 0.76 -31.25
CA GLY A 35 -4.79 -0.01 -32.34
C GLY A 35 -4.67 -1.48 -31.94
N GLY A 36 -5.50 -2.33 -32.54
CA GLY A 36 -5.44 -3.77 -32.35
C GLY A 36 -4.31 -4.40 -33.17
N ASP A 37 -3.49 -5.22 -32.53
CA ASP A 37 -2.69 -6.24 -33.18
C ASP A 37 -2.70 -7.51 -32.33
N THR A 38 -3.34 -8.54 -32.88
CA THR A 38 -3.43 -9.89 -32.31
C THR A 38 -2.13 -10.65 -32.55
N ALA A 39 -1.31 -10.79 -31.51
CA ALA A 39 -0.22 -11.77 -31.48
C ALA A 39 -0.61 -12.93 -30.53
N VAL A 40 -0.77 -14.12 -31.11
CA VAL A 40 -1.06 -15.37 -30.41
C VAL A 40 0.19 -15.83 -29.64
N PRO A 41 0.13 -16.12 -28.33
CA PRO A 41 1.26 -16.67 -27.58
C PRO A 41 1.44 -18.17 -27.87
N PRO A 42 2.68 -18.68 -27.87
CA PRO A 42 2.94 -20.10 -28.08
C PRO A 42 2.54 -20.94 -26.86
N THR A 43 1.97 -22.11 -27.14
CA THR A 43 1.56 -23.15 -26.19
C THR A 43 2.72 -23.64 -25.33
N PRO A 44 2.57 -23.75 -23.99
CA PRO A 44 3.61 -24.31 -23.13
C PRO A 44 3.71 -25.83 -23.33
N THR A 45 4.93 -26.31 -23.53
CA THR A 45 5.27 -27.73 -23.65
C THR A 45 5.41 -28.35 -22.25
N LEU A 46 4.58 -29.36 -21.96
CA LEU A 46 4.63 -30.16 -20.73
C LEU A 46 5.95 -30.94 -20.65
N ILE A 47 6.72 -30.70 -19.59
CA ILE A 47 7.89 -31.50 -19.22
C ILE A 47 7.43 -32.57 -18.23
N SER A 48 7.68 -33.84 -18.54
CA SER A 48 7.37 -34.99 -17.69
C SER A 48 8.23 -35.06 -16.42
N PRO A 49 7.71 -35.57 -15.29
CA PRO A 49 8.50 -35.74 -14.08
C PRO A 49 9.43 -36.96 -14.17
N THR A 50 10.70 -36.72 -13.90
CA THR A 50 11.74 -37.75 -13.75
C THR A 50 11.65 -38.39 -12.36
N LEU A 51 11.78 -39.72 -12.35
CA LEU A 51 11.76 -40.62 -11.18
C LEU A 51 12.65 -40.15 -10.02
N MET A 52 12.07 -40.12 -8.81
CA MET A 52 12.82 -40.14 -7.55
C MET A 52 13.02 -41.59 -7.10
N VAL A 53 14.28 -41.91 -6.82
CA VAL A 53 14.81 -43.22 -6.45
C VAL A 53 14.47 -43.56 -5.00
N GLU A 54 14.01 -44.80 -4.80
CA GLU A 54 13.71 -45.43 -3.52
C GLU A 54 15.01 -45.70 -2.73
N VAL A 55 15.16 -45.10 -1.55
CA VAL A 55 16.30 -45.34 -0.65
C VAL A 55 15.93 -46.44 0.35
N THR A 56 16.35 -47.66 0.07
CA THR A 56 16.31 -48.79 1.02
C THR A 56 17.29 -48.58 2.18
N LYS A 57 16.74 -48.49 3.39
CA LYS A 57 17.49 -48.40 4.65
C LYS A 57 17.87 -49.81 5.13
N THR A 58 19.15 -50.17 5.01
CA THR A 58 19.66 -51.45 5.54
C THR A 58 20.07 -51.27 7.01
N ALA A 59 19.42 -51.99 7.90
CA ALA A 59 19.78 -52.06 9.31
C ALA A 59 21.00 -52.97 9.51
N VAL A 60 22.04 -52.45 10.17
CA VAL A 60 23.21 -53.23 10.58
C VAL A 60 23.18 -53.40 12.10
N SER A 61 23.27 -54.66 12.53
CA SER A 61 23.28 -55.10 13.93
C SER A 61 24.60 -54.72 14.63
N PRO A 62 24.57 -54.31 15.91
CA PRO A 62 25.79 -53.98 16.64
C PRO A 62 26.58 -55.23 17.04
N THR A 63 27.88 -55.21 16.78
CA THR A 63 28.87 -56.20 17.27
C THR A 63 29.46 -55.68 18.57
N ALA A 64 29.41 -56.49 19.62
CA ALA A 64 29.99 -56.19 20.94
C ALA A 64 31.53 -56.15 20.87
N ILE A 65 32.12 -55.08 21.40
CA ILE A 65 33.57 -54.91 21.57
C ILE A 65 33.92 -55.15 23.05
N PRO A 66 35.06 -55.78 23.38
CA PRO A 66 35.44 -56.08 24.76
C PRO A 66 35.77 -54.83 25.56
N THR A 67 35.29 -54.79 26.80
CA THR A 67 35.61 -53.78 27.81
C THR A 67 37.07 -53.91 28.25
N GLU A 68 37.89 -52.94 27.88
CA GLU A 68 39.22 -52.73 28.46
C GLU A 68 39.15 -51.59 29.49
N THR A 69 39.34 -51.95 30.76
CA THR A 69 39.27 -51.03 31.90
C THR A 69 40.57 -50.23 31.98
N LEU A 70 40.61 -49.07 31.31
CA LEU A 70 41.67 -48.08 31.48
C LEU A 70 41.31 -47.08 32.59
N GLN A 71 42.29 -46.88 33.48
CA GLN A 71 42.24 -46.01 34.64
C GLN A 71 42.13 -44.54 34.21
N PRO A 72 41.24 -43.71 34.80
CA PRO A 72 40.99 -42.37 34.32
C PRO A 72 42.20 -41.45 34.62
N PRO A 73 42.75 -40.72 33.62
CA PRO A 73 43.64 -39.61 33.89
C PRO A 73 42.84 -38.49 34.58
N THR A 74 43.38 -37.98 35.69
CA THR A 74 42.85 -36.80 36.38
C THR A 74 42.75 -35.63 35.40
N PRO A 75 41.55 -35.08 35.10
CA PRO A 75 41.42 -33.93 34.23
C PRO A 75 41.85 -32.69 35.01
N THR A 76 43.10 -32.25 34.80
CA THR A 76 43.48 -30.86 35.07
C THR A 76 42.99 -30.03 33.87
N SER A 77 41.68 -29.95 33.66
CA SER A 77 41.11 -28.95 32.75
C SER A 77 40.86 -27.69 33.57
N ALA A 78 41.64 -26.64 33.31
CA ALA A 78 41.26 -25.31 33.74
C ALA A 78 39.81 -25.03 33.32
N PRO A 79 39.02 -24.29 34.11
CA PRO A 79 37.68 -23.88 33.69
C PRO A 79 37.80 -23.21 32.31
N PRO A 80 36.96 -23.56 31.32
CA PRO A 80 36.98 -22.87 30.04
C PRO A 80 36.86 -21.37 30.31
N THR A 81 37.89 -20.62 29.96
CA THR A 81 37.85 -19.16 30.01
C THR A 81 36.64 -18.76 29.16
N ALA A 82 35.67 -18.09 29.78
CA ALA A 82 34.47 -17.63 29.09
C ALA A 82 34.92 -16.89 27.82
N ALA A 83 34.38 -17.31 26.67
CA ALA A 83 34.65 -16.61 25.42
C ALA A 83 34.31 -15.13 25.63
N PRO A 84 35.17 -14.19 25.20
CA PRO A 84 34.91 -12.78 25.39
C PRO A 84 33.54 -12.43 24.80
N THR A 85 32.66 -11.86 25.62
CA THR A 85 31.37 -11.36 25.16
C THR A 85 31.61 -10.26 24.14
N LEU A 86 30.96 -10.37 22.98
CA LEU A 86 30.99 -9.36 21.95
C LEU A 86 30.38 -8.05 22.47
N ASP A 87 31.18 -6.99 22.54
CA ASP A 87 30.70 -5.64 22.89
C ASP A 87 30.05 -4.99 21.65
N VAL A 88 28.74 -5.20 21.51
CA VAL A 88 27.97 -4.72 20.35
C VAL A 88 28.03 -3.20 20.20
N THR A 89 28.03 -2.46 21.31
CA THR A 89 28.06 -0.99 21.29
C THR A 89 29.41 -0.49 20.77
N ALA A 90 30.52 -0.97 21.33
CA ALA A 90 31.85 -0.57 20.88
C ALA A 90 32.09 -0.93 19.40
N ARG A 91 31.57 -2.08 18.95
CA ARG A 91 31.66 -2.51 17.56
C ARG A 91 30.83 -1.64 16.61
N THR A 92 29.65 -1.23 17.03
CA THR A 92 28.80 -0.32 16.24
C THR A 92 29.50 1.02 16.04
N GLU A 93 30.09 1.59 17.09
CA GLU A 93 30.84 2.86 16.98
C GLU A 93 32.09 2.70 16.11
N THR A 94 32.82 1.58 16.24
CA THR A 94 33.97 1.28 15.36
C THR A 94 33.54 1.26 13.88
N LEU A 95 32.39 0.66 13.56
CA LEU A 95 31.88 0.61 12.18
C LEU A 95 31.49 2.00 11.68
N LYS A 96 30.82 2.81 12.50
CA LYS A 96 30.49 4.21 12.15
C LYS A 96 31.73 5.02 11.84
N GLU A 97 32.80 4.89 12.64
CA GLU A 97 34.07 5.59 12.41
C GLU A 97 34.71 5.19 11.07
N ILE A 98 34.78 3.88 10.77
CA ILE A 98 35.32 3.36 9.50
C ILE A 98 34.53 3.92 8.31
N MET A 99 33.21 3.89 8.39
CA MET A 99 32.35 4.30 7.27
C MET A 99 32.31 5.82 7.09
N THR A 100 32.32 6.60 8.17
CA THR A 100 32.37 8.07 8.12
C THR A 100 33.65 8.55 7.44
N ALA A 101 34.79 7.91 7.72
CA ALA A 101 36.06 8.24 7.07
C ALA A 101 36.03 7.98 5.55
N THR A 102 35.17 7.05 5.09
CA THR A 102 35.00 6.73 3.66
C THR A 102 34.11 7.75 2.95
N LEU A 103 33.15 8.37 3.65
CA LEU A 103 32.25 9.38 3.08
C LEU A 103 32.85 10.79 2.99
N GLN A 104 33.73 11.16 3.92
CA GLN A 104 34.33 12.50 3.92
C GLN A 104 35.19 12.78 2.68
N SER A 105 35.60 11.76 1.92
CA SER A 105 36.26 11.98 0.63
C SER A 105 35.33 12.41 -0.51
N GLU A 106 34.00 12.38 -0.31
CA GLU A 106 33.01 12.58 -1.38
C GLU A 106 32.25 13.93 -1.31
N ASN A 107 32.24 14.63 -0.17
CA ASN A 107 31.36 15.80 0.06
C ASN A 107 32.11 17.14 0.20
N ASP A 108 32.73 17.65 -0.88
CA ASP A 108 33.51 18.92 -0.87
C ASP A 108 32.74 20.13 -1.44
N SER A 109 31.40 20.21 -1.26
CA SER A 109 30.59 21.31 -1.83
C SER A 109 29.79 22.09 -0.79
N ASP A 110 29.93 23.42 -0.78
CA ASP A 110 29.13 24.39 0.01
C ASP A 110 27.68 24.59 -0.50
N ALA A 111 27.11 23.62 -1.23
CA ALA A 111 25.79 23.75 -1.84
C ALA A 111 24.65 23.60 -0.80
N PRO A 112 23.53 24.34 -0.91
CA PRO A 112 22.31 23.93 -0.23
C PRO A 112 21.92 22.53 -0.77
N PHE A 113 21.70 21.55 0.12
CA PHE A 113 21.60 20.11 -0.18
C PHE A 113 22.95 19.40 -0.46
N ALA A 114 23.97 19.65 0.36
CA ALA A 114 25.35 19.16 0.23
C ALA A 114 25.57 17.63 0.43
N GLY A 115 24.57 16.79 0.13
CA GLY A 115 24.66 15.35 0.31
C GLY A 115 24.47 14.89 1.76
N TYR A 116 24.99 13.69 2.07
CA TYR A 116 24.73 13.04 3.35
C TYR A 116 25.10 13.91 4.57
N GLU A 117 24.20 13.99 5.55
CA GLU A 117 24.46 14.59 6.86
C GLU A 117 25.29 13.67 7.77
N GLY A 118 25.26 12.36 7.48
CA GLY A 118 26.03 11.37 8.22
C GLY A 118 25.63 9.94 7.90
N LEU A 119 25.83 9.07 8.90
CA LEU A 119 25.52 7.65 8.83
C LEU A 119 24.77 7.19 10.07
N TYR A 120 23.83 6.28 9.87
CA TYR A 120 23.29 5.44 10.92
C TYR A 120 23.93 4.06 10.86
N ALA A 121 24.21 3.46 12.02
CA ALA A 121 24.62 2.06 12.10
C ALA A 121 24.04 1.39 13.34
N ALA A 122 23.62 0.13 13.19
CA ALA A 122 23.03 -0.67 14.25
C ALA A 122 23.27 -2.17 14.05
N PRO A 123 23.31 -2.98 15.13
CA PRO A 123 23.30 -4.43 15.01
C PRO A 123 21.95 -4.90 14.45
N LEU A 124 21.97 -5.96 13.65
CA LEU A 124 20.79 -6.59 13.08
C LEU A 124 20.40 -7.85 13.87
N PRO A 125 19.10 -8.13 14.06
CA PRO A 125 18.61 -9.27 14.83
C PRO A 125 18.66 -10.56 14.00
N PHE A 126 19.85 -11.02 13.61
CA PHE A 126 20.02 -12.23 12.79
C PHE A 126 20.56 -13.40 13.62
N SER A 127 19.76 -14.46 13.74
CA SER A 127 20.06 -15.62 14.59
C SER A 127 20.70 -16.81 13.86
N GLN A 128 20.56 -16.90 12.53
CA GLN A 128 21.02 -18.04 11.73
C GLN A 128 22.49 -17.97 11.30
N GLY A 129 23.28 -17.02 11.81
CA GLY A 129 24.63 -16.80 11.31
C GLY A 129 25.50 -15.91 12.18
N PRO A 130 26.66 -15.46 11.65
CA PRO A 130 27.51 -14.50 12.32
C PRO A 130 26.74 -13.17 12.55
N PRO A 131 27.10 -12.39 13.58
CA PRO A 131 26.45 -11.12 13.85
C PRO A 131 26.56 -10.15 12.66
N LEU A 132 25.44 -9.51 12.34
CA LEU A 132 25.32 -8.56 11.23
C LEU A 132 25.08 -7.14 11.74
N TRP A 133 25.53 -6.15 10.96
CA TRP A 133 25.28 -4.73 11.21
C TRP A 133 24.72 -4.08 9.96
N LEU A 134 23.76 -3.21 10.17
CA LEU A 134 23.23 -2.26 9.20
C LEU A 134 24.08 -1.00 9.22
N VAL A 135 24.32 -0.42 8.05
CA VAL A 135 24.77 0.96 7.86
C VAL A 135 23.93 1.60 6.75
N HIS A 136 23.42 2.81 6.96
CA HIS A 136 22.79 3.59 5.89
C HIS A 136 23.12 5.07 6.01
N SER A 137 23.05 5.79 4.90
CA SER A 137 23.21 7.25 4.91
C SER A 137 22.01 7.93 5.56
N ILE A 138 22.21 9.15 6.06
CA ILE A 138 21.15 10.01 6.61
C ILE A 138 21.26 11.42 6.04
N GLY A 139 20.17 12.17 6.10
CA GLY A 139 20.08 13.54 5.61
C GLY A 139 19.41 13.61 4.25
N PHE A 140 19.86 14.54 3.43
CA PHE A 140 19.30 14.84 2.11
C PHE A 140 20.28 14.39 1.00
N ARG A 141 19.80 13.84 -0.12
CA ARG A 141 20.66 13.43 -1.24
C ARG A 141 21.30 14.63 -1.96
N SER A 142 22.49 14.47 -2.52
CA SER A 142 23.01 15.47 -3.46
C SER A 142 22.40 15.23 -4.85
N PHE A 143 22.00 16.30 -5.53
CA PHE A 143 21.55 16.23 -6.93
C PHE A 143 22.66 16.56 -7.94
N ASP A 144 23.71 17.26 -7.51
CA ASP A 144 24.82 17.68 -8.37
C ASP A 144 26.16 17.71 -7.61
N PRO A 145 27.03 16.69 -7.77
CA PRO A 145 26.75 15.45 -8.50
C PRO A 145 25.67 14.61 -7.79
N MET A 146 24.93 13.81 -8.54
CA MET A 146 23.93 12.90 -7.97
C MET A 146 24.60 11.93 -6.99
N GLN A 147 24.13 11.92 -5.74
CA GLN A 147 24.59 11.04 -4.67
C GLN A 147 23.36 10.44 -3.98
N ASN A 148 22.92 9.26 -4.43
CA ASN A 148 21.76 8.55 -3.90
C ASN A 148 21.98 8.10 -2.45
N HIS A 149 20.90 7.96 -1.67
CA HIS A 149 20.99 7.27 -0.38
C HIS A 149 21.39 5.80 -0.56
N PHE A 150 21.87 5.16 0.50
CA PHE A 150 22.23 3.74 0.43
C PHE A 150 21.95 3.00 1.73
N VAL A 151 21.78 1.69 1.62
CA VAL A 151 21.72 0.73 2.72
C VAL A 151 22.77 -0.35 2.47
N ALA A 152 23.60 -0.63 3.47
CA ALA A 152 24.64 -1.64 3.43
C ALA A 152 24.55 -2.55 4.65
N VAL A 153 24.92 -3.81 4.47
CA VAL A 153 25.02 -4.79 5.55
C VAL A 153 26.45 -5.29 5.66
N PHE A 154 26.91 -5.40 6.89
CA PHE A 154 28.24 -5.86 7.26
C PHE A 154 28.15 -7.09 8.15
N VAL A 155 29.10 -8.00 7.98
CA VAL A 155 29.32 -9.12 8.88
C VAL A 155 30.57 -8.87 9.73
N TYR A 156 30.52 -9.22 11.01
CA TYR A 156 31.69 -9.17 11.89
C TYR A 156 32.29 -10.57 12.09
N GLU A 157 33.43 -10.82 11.46
CA GLU A 157 34.13 -12.10 11.49
C GLU A 157 35.62 -11.88 11.72
N ASN A 158 36.25 -12.77 12.50
CA ASN A 158 37.69 -12.77 12.74
C ASN A 158 38.27 -11.42 13.23
N GLY A 159 37.46 -10.63 13.95
CA GLY A 159 37.90 -9.36 14.53
C GLY A 159 37.67 -8.14 13.63
N SER A 160 37.15 -8.31 12.42
CA SER A 160 36.98 -7.25 11.41
C SER A 160 35.59 -7.23 10.79
N PHE A 161 35.16 -6.05 10.34
CA PHE A 161 33.97 -5.90 9.51
C PHE A 161 34.27 -6.21 8.05
N ARG A 162 33.32 -6.88 7.39
CA ARG A 162 33.32 -7.10 5.95
C ARG A 162 31.93 -6.78 5.42
N GLU A 163 31.86 -5.95 4.39
CA GLU A 163 30.59 -5.69 3.69
C GLU A 163 30.10 -6.97 3.02
N ILE A 164 28.82 -7.30 3.21
CA ILE A 164 28.16 -8.42 2.51
C ILE A 164 27.34 -7.93 1.31
N GLY A 165 26.94 -6.67 1.33
CA GLY A 165 26.31 -6.00 0.20
C GLY A 165 25.86 -4.60 0.53
N ARG A 166 25.62 -3.82 -0.52
CA ARG A 166 25.13 -2.45 -0.49
C ARG A 166 24.13 -2.25 -1.63
N VAL A 167 23.07 -1.53 -1.33
CA VAL A 167 22.02 -1.11 -2.28
C VAL A 167 21.96 0.40 -2.24
N ASP A 168 22.13 1.05 -3.38
CA ASP A 168 21.84 2.48 -3.53
C ASP A 168 20.34 2.64 -3.82
N LEU A 169 19.70 3.57 -3.10
CA LEU A 169 18.28 3.86 -3.19
C LEU A 169 18.08 4.99 -4.21
N GLU A 170 17.52 4.66 -5.37
CA GLU A 170 17.44 5.57 -6.51
C GLU A 170 16.48 6.76 -6.30
N PHE A 171 15.37 6.52 -5.61
CA PHE A 171 14.28 7.48 -5.51
C PHE A 171 14.32 8.43 -4.31
N PRO A 172 14.69 7.99 -3.09
CA PRO A 172 14.61 8.82 -1.89
C PRO A 172 15.43 10.11 -1.98
N ASP A 173 14.81 11.23 -1.63
CA ASP A 173 15.50 12.50 -1.40
C ASP A 173 16.03 12.61 0.03
N ILE A 174 15.34 11.99 0.98
CA ILE A 174 15.61 12.12 2.41
C ILE A 174 15.58 10.74 3.07
N LEU A 175 16.59 10.47 3.90
CA LEU A 175 16.61 9.32 4.81
C LEU A 175 16.93 9.80 6.23
N PHE A 176 16.10 9.45 7.20
CA PHE A 176 16.26 9.82 8.61
C PHE A 176 17.05 8.75 9.37
N ASP A 177 17.45 9.07 10.60
CA ASP A 177 17.87 8.02 11.53
C ASP A 177 16.70 7.03 11.74
N HIS A 178 17.00 5.75 11.84
CA HIS A 178 16.00 4.70 12.02
C HIS A 178 14.99 4.52 10.85
N SER A 179 15.25 5.09 9.67
CA SER A 179 14.45 4.85 8.46
C SER A 179 14.49 3.40 7.96
N VAL A 180 15.44 2.59 8.45
CA VAL A 180 15.51 1.16 8.14
C VAL A 180 15.08 0.35 9.37
N MET A 181 13.95 -0.34 9.23
CA MET A 181 13.45 -1.32 10.18
C MET A 181 13.93 -2.72 9.79
N SER A 182 14.12 -3.62 10.75
CA SER A 182 14.61 -4.96 10.47
C SER A 182 13.83 -6.03 11.23
N GLU A 183 13.47 -7.11 10.55
CA GLU A 183 12.82 -8.27 11.14
C GLU A 183 13.44 -9.58 10.62
N GLU A 184 13.70 -10.54 11.50
CA GLU A 184 13.99 -11.91 11.08
C GLU A 184 12.71 -12.75 11.05
N ARG A 185 12.37 -13.28 9.88
CA ARG A 185 11.20 -14.16 9.67
C ARG A 185 11.58 -15.34 8.79
N ASN A 186 11.23 -16.56 9.23
CA ASN A 186 11.54 -17.82 8.52
C ASN A 186 13.02 -17.96 8.11
N GLY A 187 13.93 -17.56 9.01
CA GLY A 187 15.38 -17.64 8.80
C GLY A 187 15.94 -16.65 7.78
N ARG A 188 15.14 -15.68 7.34
CA ARG A 188 15.55 -14.56 6.47
C ARG A 188 15.47 -13.27 7.26
N LEU A 189 16.45 -12.39 7.02
CA LEU A 189 16.42 -11.04 7.57
C LEU A 189 15.87 -10.09 6.50
N TRP A 190 14.78 -9.42 6.83
CA TRP A 190 14.13 -8.40 6.01
C TRP A 190 14.46 -7.02 6.55
N LEU A 191 14.67 -6.07 5.63
CA LEU A 191 14.94 -4.68 5.93
C LEU A 191 13.93 -3.80 5.18
N GLU A 192 13.05 -3.14 5.92
CA GLU A 192 12.07 -2.20 5.39
C GLU A 192 12.62 -0.79 5.49
N VAL A 193 12.70 -0.10 4.36
CA VAL A 193 13.26 1.25 4.27
C VAL A 193 12.13 2.23 3.95
N GLU A 194 11.78 3.07 4.93
CA GLU A 194 10.87 4.19 4.72
C GLU A 194 11.66 5.49 4.52
N SER A 195 11.25 6.29 3.56
CA SER A 195 12.03 7.46 3.16
C SER A 195 11.17 8.55 2.53
N GLY A 196 11.70 9.78 2.45
CA GLY A 196 11.00 10.94 1.89
C GLY A 196 11.40 11.23 0.45
N VAL A 197 10.45 11.71 -0.36
CA VAL A 197 10.69 12.26 -1.71
C VAL A 197 9.97 13.61 -1.85
N GLY A 198 10.73 14.63 -2.20
CA GLY A 198 10.25 16.01 -2.25
C GLY A 198 9.66 16.47 -0.91
N ALA A 199 8.70 17.39 -0.98
CA ALA A 199 8.05 17.94 0.20
C ALA A 199 6.89 17.07 0.73
N HIS A 200 6.34 16.19 -0.11
CA HIS A 200 5.05 15.53 0.14
C HIS A 200 5.03 14.04 -0.20
N GLY A 201 6.06 13.48 -0.83
CA GLY A 201 6.10 12.07 -1.18
C GLY A 201 6.91 11.24 -0.21
N GLY A 202 6.79 9.93 -0.33
CA GLY A 202 7.67 8.98 0.33
C GLY A 202 7.99 7.79 -0.58
N CYS A 203 8.99 7.02 -0.19
CA CYS A 203 9.29 5.73 -0.80
C CYS A 203 9.45 4.63 0.26
N TYR A 204 9.04 3.44 -0.12
CA TYR A 204 9.27 2.17 0.52
C TYR A 204 10.27 1.36 -0.30
N ASN A 205 11.28 0.79 0.35
CA ASN A 205 12.11 -0.25 -0.28
C ASN A 205 12.14 -1.47 0.65
N LEU A 206 12.00 -2.66 0.06
CA LEU A 206 12.21 -3.90 0.78
C LEU A 206 13.52 -4.52 0.33
N LEU A 207 14.40 -4.76 1.30
CA LEU A 207 15.63 -5.49 1.10
C LEU A 207 15.62 -6.78 1.93
N ARG A 208 16.43 -7.74 1.52
CA ARG A 208 16.60 -9.00 2.24
C ARG A 208 18.05 -9.43 2.26
N VAL A 209 18.46 -10.01 3.38
CA VAL A 209 19.69 -10.79 3.47
C VAL A 209 19.36 -12.26 3.29
N ASP A 210 19.93 -12.87 2.25
CA ASP A 210 19.79 -14.30 1.97
C ASP A 210 21.13 -14.88 1.54
N GLN A 211 21.49 -16.02 2.15
CA GLN A 211 22.76 -16.71 1.89
C GLN A 211 24.00 -15.79 1.97
N GLY A 212 23.95 -14.76 2.83
CA GLY A 212 25.04 -13.79 3.01
C GLY A 212 25.16 -12.74 1.90
N ILE A 213 24.10 -12.51 1.12
CA ILE A 213 24.00 -11.47 0.10
C ILE A 213 22.82 -10.54 0.44
N LEU A 214 22.99 -9.24 0.23
CA LEU A 214 21.91 -8.25 0.31
C LEU A 214 21.22 -8.14 -1.06
N ILE A 215 19.90 -8.32 -1.08
CA ILE A 215 19.05 -8.31 -2.27
C ILE A 215 18.04 -7.18 -2.13
N ALA A 216 17.84 -6.37 -3.16
CA ALA A 216 16.72 -5.45 -3.27
C ALA A 216 15.54 -6.17 -3.90
N ASP A 217 14.47 -6.36 -3.13
CA ASP A 217 13.30 -7.15 -3.54
C ASP A 217 12.17 -6.25 -4.07
N GLU A 218 11.94 -5.07 -3.49
CA GLU A 218 10.88 -4.14 -3.89
C GLU A 218 11.30 -2.67 -3.73
N ALA A 219 10.80 -1.80 -4.60
CA ALA A 219 10.88 -0.34 -4.45
C ALA A 219 9.57 0.29 -4.93
N HIS A 220 8.95 1.12 -4.09
CA HIS A 220 7.68 1.77 -4.37
C HIS A 220 7.69 3.20 -3.84
N CYS A 221 7.12 4.15 -4.58
CA CYS A 221 7.02 5.53 -4.15
C CYS A 221 5.58 6.01 -4.29
N HIS A 222 5.20 6.90 -3.38
CA HIS A 222 3.84 7.37 -3.24
C HIS A 222 3.80 8.86 -2.96
N SER A 223 2.66 9.47 -3.27
CA SER A 223 2.47 10.92 -3.26
C SER A 223 2.12 11.52 -1.89
N SER A 224 2.02 10.67 -0.85
CA SER A 224 1.88 11.05 0.55
C SER A 224 3.12 10.63 1.34
N PRO A 225 3.52 11.38 2.39
CA PRO A 225 4.60 10.96 3.24
C PRO A 225 4.11 9.86 4.20
N GLY A 226 4.92 8.83 4.39
CA GLY A 226 4.65 7.73 5.33
C GLY A 226 3.58 6.75 4.86
N GLY A 227 3.60 5.54 5.41
CA GLY A 227 2.65 4.48 5.05
C GLY A 227 2.69 4.09 3.57
N VAL A 228 3.86 4.23 2.93
CA VAL A 228 4.06 3.93 1.49
C VAL A 228 4.02 2.43 1.23
N GLY A 229 4.53 1.65 2.18
CA GLY A 229 4.40 0.21 2.18
C GLY A 229 4.85 -0.39 3.50
N TYR A 230 4.50 -1.64 3.73
CA TYR A 230 4.89 -2.40 4.92
C TYR A 230 4.80 -3.91 4.70
N LEU A 231 5.53 -4.67 5.50
CA LEU A 231 5.42 -6.11 5.61
C LEU A 231 4.34 -6.50 6.63
N SER A 232 3.51 -7.46 6.24
CA SER A 232 2.54 -8.10 7.13
C SER A 232 2.51 -9.60 6.88
N ASP A 233 1.73 -10.36 7.65
CA ASP A 233 1.38 -11.76 7.34
C ASP A 233 -0.14 -11.80 7.31
N LEU A 234 -0.70 -11.40 6.17
CA LEU A 234 -2.12 -11.10 6.03
C LEU A 234 -2.96 -12.38 6.07
N ASN A 235 -2.42 -13.46 5.52
CA ASN A 235 -3.09 -14.77 5.47
C ASN A 235 -2.73 -15.69 6.66
N GLN A 236 -1.82 -15.27 7.54
CA GLN A 236 -1.34 -16.00 8.72
C GLN A 236 -0.66 -17.33 8.39
N ASP A 237 0.00 -17.43 7.23
CA ASP A 237 0.77 -18.61 6.82
C ASP A 237 2.22 -18.60 7.34
N GLY A 238 2.63 -17.51 8.00
CA GLY A 238 3.96 -17.29 8.54
C GLY A 238 4.94 -16.66 7.55
N SER A 239 4.58 -16.53 6.27
CA SER A 239 5.35 -15.82 5.24
C SER A 239 4.98 -14.34 5.25
N PRO A 240 5.91 -13.45 4.91
CA PRO A 240 5.58 -12.04 4.77
C PRO A 240 4.82 -11.78 3.46
N ASP A 241 3.93 -10.81 3.51
CA ASP A 241 3.27 -10.15 2.40
C ASP A 241 3.68 -8.67 2.38
N ILE A 242 3.92 -8.12 1.20
CA ILE A 242 4.11 -6.67 1.02
C ILE A 242 2.74 -6.05 0.78
N VAL A 243 2.43 -4.99 1.53
CA VAL A 243 1.34 -4.07 1.24
C VAL A 243 1.94 -2.77 0.74
N LEU A 244 1.58 -2.33 -0.45
CA LEU A 244 2.02 -1.08 -1.06
C LEU A 244 0.82 -0.14 -1.20
N ASN A 245 0.97 1.09 -0.72
CA ASN A 245 -0.06 2.11 -0.80
C ASN A 245 -0.03 2.79 -2.17
N ASN A 246 -1.14 2.69 -2.89
CA ASN A 246 -1.39 3.33 -4.19
C ASN A 246 -2.52 4.37 -4.13
N THR A 247 -2.96 4.74 -2.92
CA THR A 247 -4.05 5.69 -2.70
C THR A 247 -3.86 6.95 -3.54
N ASN A 248 -4.87 7.35 -4.31
CA ASN A 248 -4.80 8.62 -5.01
C ASN A 248 -5.02 9.76 -4.01
N ASP A 249 -3.94 10.47 -3.67
CA ASP A 249 -3.99 11.64 -2.79
C ASP A 249 -4.48 12.92 -3.47
N TYR A 250 -4.54 12.92 -4.80
CA TYR A 250 -4.80 14.10 -5.62
C TYR A 250 -6.15 13.98 -6.34
N VAL A 251 -7.17 13.48 -5.65
CA VAL A 251 -8.57 13.50 -6.15
C VAL A 251 -8.99 14.92 -6.55
N PHE A 252 -8.62 15.91 -5.72
CA PHE A 252 -8.68 17.34 -6.05
C PHE A 252 -7.36 18.04 -5.77
N CYS A 253 -6.87 17.92 -4.53
CA CYS A 253 -5.60 18.45 -4.10
C CYS A 253 -5.06 17.67 -2.90
N TYR A 254 -3.73 17.62 -2.72
CA TYR A 254 -3.12 16.86 -1.62
C TYR A 254 -3.58 17.30 -0.23
N ALA A 255 -3.97 18.58 -0.06
CA ALA A 255 -4.43 19.15 1.19
C ALA A 255 -5.97 19.13 1.35
N CYS A 256 -6.70 18.62 0.36
CA CYS A 256 -8.15 18.60 0.34
C CYS A 256 -8.73 17.46 1.20
N SER A 257 -7.87 16.56 1.69
CA SER A 257 -8.19 15.38 2.53
C SER A 257 -9.09 14.31 1.88
N ILE A 258 -9.55 14.56 0.65
CA ILE A 258 -10.25 13.57 -0.17
C ILE A 258 -9.22 12.67 -0.85
N ARG A 259 -9.38 11.36 -0.63
CA ARG A 259 -8.46 10.30 -1.03
C ARG A 259 -9.26 9.20 -1.72
N LEU A 260 -8.70 8.53 -2.73
CA LEU A 260 -9.25 7.29 -3.26
C LEU A 260 -8.30 6.15 -2.87
N PRO A 261 -8.62 5.38 -1.80
CA PRO A 261 -7.75 4.32 -1.29
C PRO A 261 -7.52 3.22 -2.32
N ASP A 262 -6.26 2.83 -2.46
CA ASP A 262 -5.85 1.72 -3.30
C ASP A 262 -4.58 1.09 -2.74
N TYR A 263 -4.50 -0.24 -2.78
CA TYR A 263 -3.38 -0.99 -2.25
C TYR A 263 -3.02 -2.13 -3.20
N THR A 264 -1.73 -2.31 -3.43
CA THR A 264 -1.21 -3.53 -4.05
C THR A 264 -0.68 -4.45 -2.97
N VAL A 265 -1.07 -5.73 -3.03
CA VAL A 265 -0.54 -6.77 -2.16
C VAL A 265 0.30 -7.73 -2.98
N LYS A 266 1.48 -8.10 -2.45
CA LYS A 266 2.33 -9.16 -3.01
C LYS A 266 2.63 -10.19 -1.92
N SER A 267 2.44 -11.46 -2.22
CA SER A 267 2.73 -12.56 -1.28
C SER A 267 4.03 -13.26 -1.62
N TRP A 268 4.76 -13.70 -0.61
CA TRP A 268 6.01 -14.43 -0.79
C TRP A 268 5.77 -15.92 -1.01
N ASN A 269 6.13 -16.45 -2.18
CA ASN A 269 5.96 -17.88 -2.49
C ASN A 269 7.15 -18.76 -2.05
N GLY A 270 8.15 -18.20 -1.38
CA GLY A 270 9.41 -18.88 -1.02
C GLY A 270 10.62 -18.47 -1.87
N ASN A 271 10.38 -17.96 -3.09
CA ASN A 271 11.41 -17.61 -4.07
C ASN A 271 11.30 -16.18 -4.61
N PHE A 272 10.08 -15.70 -4.85
CA PHE A 272 9.81 -14.37 -5.38
C PHE A 272 8.44 -13.86 -4.87
N TRP A 273 8.22 -12.56 -5.07
CA TRP A 273 6.97 -11.88 -4.77
C TRP A 273 5.95 -12.08 -5.88
N GLU A 274 4.77 -12.61 -5.54
CA GLU A 274 3.65 -12.80 -6.46
C GLU A 274 2.56 -11.77 -6.16
N PRO A 275 2.07 -11.02 -7.17
CA PRO A 275 0.95 -10.10 -6.97
C PRO A 275 -0.31 -10.89 -6.61
N ILE A 276 -1.07 -10.38 -5.64
CA ILE A 276 -2.37 -10.91 -5.26
C ILE A 276 -3.44 -9.97 -5.78
N GLU A 277 -4.36 -10.52 -6.56
CA GLU A 277 -5.48 -9.80 -7.16
C GLU A 277 -6.79 -10.49 -6.78
N LEU A 278 -7.90 -9.72 -6.80
CA LEU A 278 -9.23 -10.30 -6.70
C LEU A 278 -9.48 -11.23 -7.89
N ALA A 279 -9.90 -12.45 -7.61
CA ALA A 279 -10.04 -13.47 -8.64
C ALA A 279 -11.39 -14.19 -8.62
N PHE A 280 -11.94 -14.42 -9.82
CA PHE A 280 -13.11 -15.26 -10.01
C PHE A 280 -12.73 -16.73 -10.06
N LEU A 281 -13.54 -17.57 -9.41
CA LEU A 281 -13.39 -19.02 -9.41
C LEU A 281 -14.53 -19.70 -10.17
N SER A 282 -14.21 -20.74 -10.94
CA SER A 282 -15.22 -21.55 -11.64
C SER A 282 -15.63 -22.76 -10.79
N SER A 283 -16.66 -22.59 -9.96
CA SER A 283 -17.23 -23.67 -9.15
C SER A 283 -18.71 -23.44 -8.89
N PRO A 284 -19.54 -24.50 -8.83
CA PRO A 284 -20.94 -24.39 -8.41
C PRO A 284 -21.11 -24.31 -6.88
N ASP A 285 -20.01 -24.30 -6.11
CA ASP A 285 -20.06 -24.14 -4.65
C ASP A 285 -20.72 -22.80 -4.27
N PRO A 286 -21.77 -22.79 -3.43
CA PRO A 286 -22.44 -21.56 -3.01
C PRO A 286 -21.51 -20.49 -2.40
N GLU A 287 -20.49 -20.88 -1.64
CA GLU A 287 -19.54 -19.93 -1.05
C GLU A 287 -18.61 -19.33 -2.11
N ILE A 288 -18.28 -20.09 -3.16
CA ILE A 288 -17.52 -19.56 -4.30
C ILE A 288 -18.38 -18.59 -5.12
N ILE A 289 -19.69 -18.89 -5.29
CA ILE A 289 -20.62 -17.97 -5.94
C ILE A 289 -20.70 -16.64 -5.17
N LEU A 290 -20.83 -16.69 -3.84
CA LEU A 290 -20.81 -15.49 -2.99
C LEU A 290 -19.47 -14.74 -3.08
N SER A 291 -18.34 -15.44 -3.09
CA SER A 291 -17.04 -14.79 -3.26
C SER A 291 -16.92 -14.09 -4.61
N ASN A 292 -17.38 -14.71 -5.70
CA ASN A 292 -17.40 -14.10 -7.03
C ASN A 292 -18.32 -12.87 -7.08
N GLU A 293 -19.47 -12.92 -6.41
CA GLU A 293 -20.37 -11.76 -6.27
C GLU A 293 -19.69 -10.60 -5.54
N ALA A 294 -19.02 -10.88 -4.43
CA ALA A 294 -18.26 -9.87 -3.69
C ALA A 294 -17.11 -9.28 -4.52
N VAL A 295 -16.40 -10.11 -5.30
CA VAL A 295 -15.36 -9.64 -6.24
C VAL A 295 -15.94 -8.71 -7.30
N ALA A 296 -17.10 -9.05 -7.87
CA ALA A 296 -17.77 -8.18 -8.84
C ALA A 296 -18.18 -6.83 -8.21
N MET A 297 -18.68 -6.83 -6.98
CA MET A 297 -19.03 -5.62 -6.24
C MET A 297 -17.79 -4.77 -5.93
N ALA A 298 -16.72 -5.37 -5.43
CA ALA A 298 -15.47 -4.68 -5.14
C ALA A 298 -14.86 -4.01 -6.38
N ASN A 299 -14.79 -4.74 -7.51
CA ASN A 299 -14.33 -4.19 -8.79
C ASN A 299 -15.21 -3.04 -9.33
N ALA A 300 -16.45 -2.94 -8.86
CA ALA A 300 -17.38 -1.87 -9.18
C ALA A 300 -17.38 -0.71 -8.16
N GLY A 301 -16.46 -0.72 -7.18
CA GLY A 301 -16.37 0.28 -6.12
C GLY A 301 -17.40 0.12 -4.99
N LEU A 302 -18.12 -1.01 -4.95
CA LEU A 302 -19.11 -1.33 -3.91
C LEU A 302 -18.46 -2.09 -2.74
N TRP A 303 -17.42 -1.49 -2.15
CA TRP A 303 -16.61 -2.13 -1.10
C TRP A 303 -17.42 -2.49 0.15
N GLN A 304 -18.36 -1.64 0.54
CA GLN A 304 -19.25 -1.91 1.69
C GLN A 304 -20.08 -3.19 1.49
N ASP A 305 -20.65 -3.38 0.30
CA ASP A 305 -21.47 -4.57 0.00
C ASP A 305 -20.60 -5.81 -0.17
N ALA A 306 -19.45 -5.67 -0.86
CA ALA A 306 -18.49 -6.75 -1.03
C ALA A 306 -18.01 -7.31 0.32
N GLU A 307 -17.64 -6.43 1.26
CA GLU A 307 -17.23 -6.83 2.61
C GLU A 307 -18.36 -7.54 3.36
N ARG A 308 -19.59 -7.00 3.27
CA ARG A 308 -20.76 -7.59 3.91
C ARG A 308 -21.02 -9.02 3.42
N ILE A 309 -20.81 -9.28 2.13
CA ILE A 309 -20.91 -10.64 1.57
C ILE A 309 -19.78 -11.51 2.14
N MET A 310 -18.53 -11.07 2.06
CA MET A 310 -17.36 -11.86 2.49
C MET A 310 -17.37 -12.18 3.99
N ASN A 311 -18.00 -11.37 4.83
CA ASN A 311 -18.20 -11.65 6.25
C ASN A 311 -19.05 -12.91 6.52
N ASN A 312 -19.81 -13.39 5.53
CA ASN A 312 -20.61 -14.61 5.63
C ASN A 312 -19.95 -15.82 4.94
N VAL A 313 -18.79 -15.67 4.32
CA VAL A 313 -18.09 -16.73 3.58
C VAL A 313 -17.04 -17.39 4.46
N THR A 314 -17.14 -18.72 4.67
CA THR A 314 -16.24 -19.47 5.57
C THR A 314 -15.25 -20.39 4.84
N SER A 315 -15.29 -20.39 3.51
CA SER A 315 -14.45 -21.23 2.66
C SER A 315 -12.98 -21.14 3.04
N GLN A 316 -12.32 -22.29 2.96
CA GLN A 316 -10.89 -22.46 3.16
C GLN A 316 -10.12 -22.54 1.83
N ASP A 317 -10.82 -22.29 0.71
CA ASP A 317 -10.17 -22.13 -0.59
C ASP A 317 -9.19 -20.93 -0.52
N PRO A 318 -7.91 -21.11 -0.89
CA PRO A 318 -6.91 -20.04 -0.78
C PRO A 318 -7.28 -18.77 -1.54
N THR A 319 -7.91 -18.88 -2.72
CA THR A 319 -8.33 -17.72 -3.50
C THR A 319 -9.49 -17.00 -2.81
N VAL A 320 -10.43 -17.73 -2.21
CA VAL A 320 -11.53 -17.11 -1.43
C VAL A 320 -10.98 -16.41 -0.17
N ILE A 321 -9.96 -16.97 0.48
CA ILE A 321 -9.27 -16.32 1.60
C ILE A 321 -8.64 -15.00 1.15
N TRP A 322 -7.91 -15.00 0.04
CA TRP A 322 -7.28 -13.79 -0.50
C TRP A 322 -8.30 -12.74 -0.96
N ASN A 323 -9.40 -13.15 -1.62
CA ASN A 323 -10.50 -12.24 -1.95
C ASN A 323 -11.03 -11.53 -0.70
N ARG A 324 -11.22 -12.27 0.42
CA ARG A 324 -11.67 -11.69 1.69
C ARG A 324 -10.67 -10.69 2.25
N ILE A 325 -9.39 -11.03 2.26
CA ILE A 325 -8.32 -10.18 2.78
C ILE A 325 -8.27 -8.86 2.00
N LEU A 326 -8.24 -8.92 0.68
CA LEU A 326 -8.18 -7.73 -0.17
C LEU A 326 -9.43 -6.86 -0.01
N ILE A 327 -10.63 -7.45 -0.05
CA ILE A 327 -11.88 -6.70 0.13
C ILE A 327 -11.90 -6.00 1.50
N ASN A 328 -11.48 -6.69 2.57
CA ASN A 328 -11.44 -6.11 3.91
C ASN A 328 -10.39 -4.99 4.02
N LEU A 329 -9.20 -5.16 3.42
CA LEU A 329 -8.14 -4.14 3.41
C LEU A 329 -8.66 -2.83 2.80
N HIS A 330 -9.26 -2.91 1.62
CA HIS A 330 -9.79 -1.71 0.96
C HIS A 330 -11.00 -1.14 1.70
N ALA A 331 -11.95 -1.98 2.15
CA ALA A 331 -13.12 -1.52 2.89
C ALA A 331 -12.76 -0.83 4.21
N GLU A 332 -11.74 -1.33 4.92
CA GLU A 332 -11.23 -0.70 6.15
C GLU A 332 -10.60 0.65 5.86
N SER A 333 -9.75 0.77 4.85
CA SER A 333 -9.16 2.06 4.48
C SER A 333 -10.21 3.08 4.04
N HIS A 334 -11.21 2.69 3.24
CA HIS A 334 -12.30 3.59 2.90
C HIS A 334 -13.00 4.14 4.15
N ARG A 335 -13.33 3.29 5.12
CA ARG A 335 -13.92 3.74 6.40
C ARG A 335 -12.99 4.62 7.21
N GLU A 336 -11.69 4.34 7.21
CA GLU A 336 -10.70 5.17 7.89
C GLU A 336 -10.73 6.59 7.32
N PHE A 337 -10.65 6.73 5.99
CA PHE A 337 -10.69 8.04 5.36
C PHE A 337 -12.03 8.75 5.56
N ILE A 338 -13.18 8.05 5.52
CA ILE A 338 -14.48 8.64 5.86
C ILE A 338 -14.47 9.32 7.25
N ASN A 339 -13.75 8.76 8.24
CA ASN A 339 -13.68 9.31 9.59
C ASN A 339 -12.74 10.50 9.74
N TYR A 340 -11.77 10.65 8.84
CA TYR A 340 -10.78 11.73 8.87
C TYR A 340 -11.08 12.88 7.90
N ASP A 341 -11.93 12.65 6.90
CA ASP A 341 -12.17 13.60 5.83
C ASP A 341 -13.10 14.76 6.24
N ILE A 342 -12.79 15.94 5.71
CA ILE A 342 -13.60 17.15 5.80
C ILE A 342 -14.76 17.15 4.80
N TYR A 343 -14.74 16.24 3.81
CA TYR A 343 -15.77 16.09 2.79
C TYR A 343 -16.24 14.64 2.63
N PRO A 344 -16.98 14.09 3.62
CA PRO A 344 -17.39 12.68 3.63
C PRO A 344 -18.32 12.30 2.48
N PHE A 345 -18.92 13.27 1.77
CA PHE A 345 -19.79 13.03 0.63
C PHE A 345 -19.11 12.13 -0.43
N LEU A 346 -17.95 12.55 -0.95
CA LEU A 346 -17.30 11.81 -2.02
C LEU A 346 -16.63 10.52 -1.50
N GLN A 347 -16.18 10.50 -0.25
CA GLN A 347 -15.62 9.30 0.35
C GLN A 347 -16.65 8.17 0.49
N ASN A 348 -17.88 8.50 0.84
CA ASN A 348 -18.95 7.50 0.89
C ASN A 348 -19.29 6.98 -0.52
N ILE A 349 -19.20 7.82 -1.56
CA ILE A 349 -19.32 7.36 -2.95
C ILE A 349 -18.20 6.37 -3.30
N PHE A 350 -16.95 6.68 -2.98
CA PHE A 350 -15.82 5.78 -3.23
C PHE A 350 -15.90 4.46 -2.46
N TYR A 351 -16.51 4.47 -1.27
CA TYR A 351 -16.75 3.27 -0.47
C TYR A 351 -17.94 2.43 -0.97
N GLY A 352 -18.81 3.03 -1.80
CA GLY A 352 -20.05 2.43 -2.28
C GLY A 352 -21.23 2.57 -1.31
N ASP A 353 -21.11 3.37 -0.24
CA ASP A 353 -22.22 3.68 0.67
C ASP A 353 -22.99 4.90 0.14
N TYR A 354 -23.76 4.68 -0.93
CA TYR A 354 -24.50 5.74 -1.60
C TYR A 354 -25.61 6.36 -0.72
N ASP A 355 -26.17 5.59 0.23
CA ASP A 355 -27.15 6.12 1.18
C ASP A 355 -26.51 7.12 2.15
N ALA A 356 -25.31 6.82 2.65
CA ALA A 356 -24.52 7.75 3.45
C ALA A 356 -24.02 8.94 2.63
N ALA A 357 -23.68 8.75 1.36
CA ALA A 357 -23.35 9.84 0.45
C ALA A 357 -24.52 10.82 0.25
N LEU A 358 -25.77 10.34 0.21
CA LEU A 358 -26.94 11.19 0.10
C LEU A 358 -27.34 11.89 1.42
N ALA A 359 -26.91 11.37 2.57
CA ALA A 359 -27.24 11.94 3.88
C ALA A 359 -26.93 13.45 3.99
N PRO A 360 -25.76 13.97 3.57
CA PRO A 360 -25.48 15.41 3.59
C PRO A 360 -26.30 16.24 2.59
N MET A 361 -26.90 15.63 1.56
CA MET A 361 -27.75 16.34 0.59
C MET A 361 -29.17 16.57 1.12
N ARG A 362 -29.70 15.62 1.89
CA ARG A 362 -31.10 15.62 2.39
C ARG A 362 -31.55 16.88 3.17
N PRO A 363 -30.68 17.61 3.90
CA PRO A 363 -31.08 18.86 4.56
C PRO A 363 -31.35 20.04 3.61
N PHE A 364 -30.92 19.96 2.35
CA PHE A 364 -31.08 21.05 1.38
C PHE A 364 -32.35 20.87 0.55
N THR A 365 -32.88 21.98 0.03
CA THR A 365 -33.99 21.91 -0.93
C THR A 365 -33.48 21.43 -2.28
N VAL A 366 -34.34 20.78 -3.05
CA VAL A 366 -33.99 20.33 -4.41
C VAL A 366 -33.62 21.49 -5.34
N GLU A 367 -34.26 22.65 -5.19
CA GLU A 367 -33.84 23.89 -5.88
C GLU A 367 -32.38 24.24 -5.60
N ALA A 368 -31.94 24.14 -4.34
CA ALA A 368 -30.57 24.46 -3.96
C ALA A 368 -29.58 23.39 -4.42
N LEU A 369 -29.97 22.12 -4.39
CA LEU A 369 -29.13 21.02 -4.89
C LEU A 369 -28.95 21.10 -6.42
N PHE A 370 -29.98 21.55 -7.14
CA PHE A 370 -29.99 21.72 -8.58
C PHE A 370 -29.90 23.22 -8.95
N SER A 371 -29.01 23.96 -8.28
CA SER A 371 -28.66 25.35 -8.59
C SER A 371 -27.30 25.44 -9.30
N ASP A 372 -26.94 26.64 -9.76
CA ASP A 372 -25.62 26.92 -10.33
C ASP A 372 -24.50 26.48 -9.36
N PRO A 373 -23.43 25.80 -9.84
CA PRO A 373 -22.34 25.31 -9.01
C PRO A 373 -21.72 26.34 -8.06
N GLN A 374 -21.68 27.63 -8.43
CA GLN A 374 -21.14 28.70 -7.58
C GLN A 374 -22.03 29.02 -6.37
N SER A 375 -23.27 28.57 -6.38
CA SER A 375 -24.26 28.74 -5.32
C SER A 375 -24.65 27.43 -4.64
N ASN A 376 -24.15 26.30 -5.14
CA ASN A 376 -24.58 24.99 -4.70
C ASN A 376 -24.05 24.70 -3.27
N PRO A 377 -24.92 24.37 -2.31
CA PRO A 377 -24.53 24.20 -0.92
C PRO A 377 -23.64 22.97 -0.68
N MET A 378 -23.60 22.01 -1.61
CA MET A 378 -22.67 20.88 -1.54
C MET A 378 -21.25 21.25 -1.97
N MET A 379 -21.07 22.41 -2.63
CA MET A 379 -19.80 22.83 -3.19
C MET A 379 -19.20 24.04 -2.47
N VAL A 380 -20.01 25.06 -2.20
CA VAL A 380 -19.55 26.32 -1.58
C VAL A 380 -18.97 26.06 -0.19
N GLY A 381 -17.74 26.53 0.04
CA GLY A 381 -17.00 26.34 1.29
C GLY A 381 -16.43 24.92 1.48
N SER A 382 -16.51 24.08 0.45
CA SER A 382 -15.94 22.72 0.45
C SER A 382 -14.65 22.66 -0.36
N PRO A 383 -13.87 21.55 -0.26
CA PRO A 383 -12.71 21.33 -1.14
C PRO A 383 -13.02 21.26 -2.63
N THR A 384 -14.31 21.15 -3.00
CA THR A 384 -14.78 21.07 -4.40
C THR A 384 -15.20 22.42 -4.96
N GLU A 385 -15.13 23.51 -4.17
CA GLU A 385 -15.52 24.85 -4.61
C GLU A 385 -14.70 25.28 -5.84
N GLY A 386 -15.41 25.63 -6.92
CA GLY A 386 -14.79 26.00 -8.19
C GLY A 386 -14.33 24.84 -9.07
N MET A 387 -14.61 23.58 -8.69
CA MET A 387 -14.24 22.38 -9.44
C MET A 387 -15.45 21.44 -9.72
N PRO A 388 -16.55 21.94 -10.32
CA PRO A 388 -17.76 21.14 -10.56
C PRO A 388 -17.55 19.98 -11.52
N ASP A 389 -16.68 20.16 -12.51
CA ASP A 389 -16.28 19.16 -13.49
C ASP A 389 -15.59 17.97 -12.85
N ILE A 390 -14.56 18.21 -12.04
CA ILE A 390 -13.83 17.15 -11.34
C ILE A 390 -14.76 16.39 -10.39
N LEU A 391 -15.62 17.10 -9.65
CA LEU A 391 -16.59 16.45 -8.76
C LEU A 391 -17.58 15.59 -9.55
N ALA A 392 -18.15 16.13 -10.63
CA ALA A 392 -19.10 15.42 -11.47
C ALA A 392 -18.48 14.15 -12.07
N ASP A 393 -17.25 14.23 -12.60
CA ASP A 393 -16.55 13.09 -13.19
C ASP A 393 -16.39 11.94 -12.19
N TRP A 394 -15.97 12.24 -10.95
CA TRP A 394 -15.85 11.21 -9.92
C TRP A 394 -17.18 10.56 -9.56
N ILE A 395 -18.25 11.36 -9.46
CA ILE A 395 -19.60 10.84 -9.17
C ILE A 395 -20.08 9.95 -10.32
N ILE A 396 -19.97 10.43 -11.56
CA ILE A 396 -20.46 9.72 -12.75
C ILE A 396 -19.71 8.40 -12.91
N VAL A 397 -18.37 8.41 -12.89
CA VAL A 397 -17.58 7.18 -13.05
C VAL A 397 -17.87 6.16 -11.94
N SER A 398 -17.95 6.61 -10.68
CA SER A 398 -18.23 5.71 -9.55
C SER A 398 -19.62 5.09 -9.66
N THR A 399 -20.64 5.90 -9.97
CA THR A 399 -22.02 5.44 -10.11
C THR A 399 -22.23 4.56 -11.34
N GLU A 400 -21.57 4.84 -12.47
CA GLU A 400 -21.60 3.97 -13.66
C GLU A 400 -21.03 2.58 -13.35
N ASN A 401 -19.89 2.53 -12.64
CA ASN A 401 -19.30 1.26 -12.22
C ASN A 401 -20.25 0.48 -11.30
N ALA A 402 -20.82 1.12 -10.28
CA ALA A 402 -21.78 0.48 -9.38
C ALA A 402 -23.03 -0.02 -10.11
N LEU A 403 -23.59 0.79 -11.03
CA LEU A 403 -24.77 0.44 -11.81
C LEU A 403 -24.52 -0.70 -12.81
N SER A 404 -23.26 -0.98 -13.17
CA SER A 404 -22.91 -2.11 -14.04
C SER A 404 -23.16 -3.47 -13.37
N VAL A 405 -23.13 -3.52 -12.03
CA VAL A 405 -23.37 -4.74 -11.23
C VAL A 405 -24.67 -4.68 -10.43
N GLN A 406 -25.12 -3.49 -10.04
CA GLN A 406 -26.39 -3.25 -9.36
C GLN A 406 -27.24 -2.22 -10.14
N PRO A 407 -27.88 -2.61 -11.27
CA PRO A 407 -28.60 -1.68 -12.15
C PRO A 407 -29.82 -1.01 -11.50
N ASP A 408 -30.33 -1.59 -10.41
CA ASP A 408 -31.50 -1.08 -9.69
C ASP A 408 -31.10 -0.20 -8.48
N LEU A 409 -29.82 0.15 -8.31
CA LEU A 409 -29.33 0.97 -7.19
C LEU A 409 -29.81 2.42 -7.30
N ALA A 410 -30.94 2.72 -6.66
CA ALA A 410 -31.64 4.00 -6.77
C ALA A 410 -30.77 5.22 -6.43
N ALA A 411 -29.97 5.13 -5.35
CA ALA A 411 -29.10 6.20 -4.90
C ALA A 411 -27.99 6.53 -5.91
N ALA A 412 -27.44 5.52 -6.59
CA ALA A 412 -26.44 5.72 -7.63
C ALA A 412 -27.03 6.41 -8.86
N HIS A 413 -28.25 6.04 -9.29
CA HIS A 413 -28.96 6.78 -10.34
C HIS A 413 -29.17 8.24 -9.96
N PHE A 414 -29.64 8.52 -8.73
CA PHE A 414 -29.83 9.90 -8.28
C PHE A 414 -28.53 10.71 -8.34
N LEU A 415 -27.44 10.16 -7.80
CA LEU A 415 -26.15 10.82 -7.78
C LEU A 415 -25.57 11.00 -9.17
N ARG A 416 -25.72 10.04 -10.08
CA ARG A 416 -25.31 10.18 -11.48
C ARG A 416 -26.04 11.34 -12.15
N GLY A 417 -27.37 11.40 -12.02
CA GLY A 417 -28.18 12.49 -12.55
C GLY A 417 -27.79 13.86 -11.95
N TRP A 418 -27.49 13.92 -10.64
CA TRP A 418 -26.98 15.13 -10.00
C TRP A 418 -25.59 15.53 -10.51
N GLY A 419 -24.66 14.59 -10.64
CA GLY A 419 -23.33 14.82 -11.22
C GLY A 419 -23.41 15.34 -12.65
N THR A 420 -24.24 14.72 -13.50
CA THR A 420 -24.50 15.20 -14.87
C THR A 420 -25.08 16.61 -14.87
N PHE A 421 -25.99 16.93 -13.95
CA PHE A 421 -26.56 18.28 -13.85
C PHE A 421 -25.49 19.34 -13.55
N LEU A 422 -24.49 19.05 -12.71
CA LEU A 422 -23.44 20.01 -12.36
C LEU A 422 -22.64 20.53 -13.57
N ILE A 423 -22.51 19.71 -14.62
CA ILE A 423 -21.73 20.03 -15.82
C ILE A 423 -22.60 20.31 -17.05
N ALA A 424 -23.78 19.69 -17.14
CA ALA A 424 -24.69 19.80 -18.27
C ALA A 424 -26.16 19.82 -17.79
N PRO A 425 -26.63 20.94 -17.20
CA PRO A 425 -27.98 21.05 -16.61
C PRO A 425 -29.13 20.71 -17.58
N SER A 426 -28.91 20.90 -18.88
CA SER A 426 -29.88 20.64 -19.94
C SER A 426 -29.79 19.25 -20.56
N ASP A 427 -28.89 18.38 -20.08
CA ASP A 427 -28.76 17.03 -20.60
C ASP A 427 -30.01 16.21 -20.23
N PRO A 428 -30.71 15.58 -21.21
CA PRO A 428 -31.87 14.75 -20.91
C PRO A 428 -31.56 13.58 -19.96
N GLY A 429 -30.31 13.11 -19.93
CA GLY A 429 -29.84 12.07 -19.02
C GLY A 429 -30.03 12.41 -17.54
N VAL A 430 -30.03 13.70 -17.17
CA VAL A 430 -30.34 14.14 -15.80
C VAL A 430 -31.72 13.65 -15.39
N ILE A 431 -32.76 13.93 -16.19
CA ILE A 431 -34.12 13.53 -15.84
C ILE A 431 -34.28 12.01 -15.92
N GLU A 432 -33.67 11.36 -16.92
CA GLU A 432 -33.75 9.90 -17.07
C GLU A 432 -33.20 9.17 -15.84
N ASP A 433 -32.07 9.63 -15.30
CA ASP A 433 -31.47 9.06 -14.09
C ASP A 433 -32.33 9.32 -12.84
N ILE A 434 -32.85 10.54 -12.65
CA ILE A 434 -33.75 10.81 -11.52
C ILE A 434 -35.05 9.99 -11.63
N GLU A 435 -35.58 9.77 -12.85
CA GLU A 435 -36.73 8.88 -13.06
C GLU A 435 -36.42 7.43 -12.67
N ARG A 436 -35.22 6.93 -12.98
CA ARG A 436 -34.75 5.60 -12.55
C ARG A 436 -34.64 5.51 -11.03
N ALA A 437 -34.08 6.53 -10.39
CA ALA A 437 -34.01 6.60 -8.93
C ALA A 437 -35.41 6.52 -8.29
N VAL A 438 -36.38 7.29 -8.79
CA VAL A 438 -37.78 7.24 -8.32
C VAL A 438 -38.42 5.87 -8.60
N SER A 439 -38.19 5.27 -9.76
CA SER A 439 -38.74 3.95 -10.09
C SER A 439 -38.23 2.87 -9.13
N ASN A 440 -36.97 2.95 -8.72
CA ASN A 440 -36.33 1.94 -7.88
C ASN A 440 -36.56 2.18 -6.38
N ALA A 441 -36.82 3.43 -5.97
CA ALA A 441 -37.16 3.82 -4.59
C ALA A 441 -38.30 4.85 -4.57
N PRO A 442 -39.55 4.43 -4.83
CA PRO A 442 -40.68 5.35 -5.02
C PRO A 442 -41.07 6.12 -3.75
N ASP A 443 -40.67 5.62 -2.57
CA ASP A 443 -40.97 6.23 -1.28
C ASP A 443 -39.89 7.21 -0.78
N GLU A 444 -38.76 7.37 -1.51
CA GLU A 444 -37.69 8.31 -1.12
C GLU A 444 -38.10 9.76 -1.49
N PRO A 445 -38.30 10.66 -0.50
CA PRO A 445 -38.80 12.00 -0.76
C PRO A 445 -37.86 12.83 -1.64
N LEU A 446 -36.54 12.73 -1.42
CA LEU A 446 -35.55 13.51 -2.16
C LEU A 446 -35.66 13.29 -3.68
N TYR A 447 -35.87 12.04 -4.10
CA TYR A 447 -35.91 11.67 -5.53
C TYR A 447 -37.19 12.21 -6.19
N ASN A 448 -38.33 12.07 -5.50
CA ASN A 448 -39.63 12.54 -5.99
C ASN A 448 -39.68 14.07 -6.10
N GLU A 449 -39.15 14.77 -5.10
CA GLU A 449 -39.06 16.23 -5.11
C GLU A 449 -38.12 16.71 -6.23
N ALA A 450 -36.97 16.06 -6.42
CA ALA A 450 -36.02 16.40 -7.47
C ALA A 450 -36.63 16.21 -8.87
N LEU A 451 -37.31 15.08 -9.11
CA LEU A 451 -37.98 14.82 -10.38
C LEU A 451 -39.06 15.87 -10.68
N SER A 452 -39.84 16.23 -9.66
CA SER A 452 -40.90 17.24 -9.79
C SER A 452 -40.32 18.62 -10.12
N TYR A 453 -39.23 18.99 -9.43
CA TYR A 453 -38.52 20.24 -9.66
C TYR A 453 -37.91 20.30 -11.06
N LEU A 454 -37.12 19.30 -11.45
CA LEU A 454 -36.44 19.24 -12.75
C LEU A 454 -37.44 19.34 -13.91
N ARG A 455 -38.58 18.64 -13.83
CA ARG A 455 -39.66 18.76 -14.83
C ARG A 455 -40.33 20.13 -14.87
N SER A 456 -40.29 20.90 -13.78
CA SER A 456 -40.87 22.24 -13.75
C SER A 456 -39.96 23.31 -14.37
N ILE A 457 -38.65 23.05 -14.41
CA ILE A 457 -37.65 23.96 -14.99
C ILE A 457 -37.16 23.51 -16.37
N SER A 458 -37.50 22.28 -16.79
CA SER A 458 -37.19 21.76 -18.11
C SER A 458 -38.17 22.34 -19.15
N PRO A 459 -37.66 22.89 -20.26
CA PRO A 459 -38.46 23.62 -21.26
C PRO A 459 -39.42 22.75 -22.09
#